data_AF-A0A965MG83-F1
#
_entry.id   AF-A0A965MG83-F1
#
_cell.length_a   1.000
_cell.length_b   1.000
_cell.length_c   1.000
_cell.angle_alpha   90.00
_cell.angle_beta   90.00
_cell.angle_gamma   90.00
#
_symmetry.space_group_name_H-M   'P 1'
#
loop_
_entity.id
_entity.type
_entity.pdbx_description
1 polymer ?
#
loop_
_entity_poly.entity_id
_entity_poly.type
_entity_poly.pdbx_seq_one_letter_code
_entity_poly.pdbx_strand_id
1 'polypeptide(L)'
;MRQLKNRIASGLTTIDDMMALHIFSMACAFMLQSNAYALTQHGNALAFQHAVQLINDIAQRWRLNPKRQTFYRTNWGQVHIFDDCQSAPCTTTQWAQRDLTIYKKQVASLLPKGDAQLQINQNPFSLNVVVS
;
A
#
# COMPACT_ATOMS: atom_id res chain seq x y z
N MET A 1 33.48 -61.22 5.03
CA MET A 1 33.71 -59.75 5.13
C MET A 1 32.89 -58.90 4.13
N ARG A 2 32.76 -59.28 2.84
CA ARG A 2 31.95 -58.52 1.84
C ARG A 2 30.45 -58.33 2.20
N GLN A 3 29.81 -59.35 2.76
CA GLN A 3 28.38 -59.34 3.13
C GLN A 3 28.05 -58.35 4.26
N LEU A 4 28.95 -58.19 5.24
CA LEU A 4 28.77 -57.22 6.33
C LEU A 4 28.91 -55.79 5.82
N LYS A 5 29.86 -55.57 4.91
CA LYS A 5 30.14 -54.26 4.30
C LYS A 5 28.97 -53.75 3.45
N ASN A 6 28.27 -54.62 2.71
CA ASN A 6 27.07 -54.27 1.95
C ASN A 6 25.86 -53.94 2.84
N ARG A 7 25.68 -54.65 3.97
CA ARG A 7 24.59 -54.34 4.91
C ARG A 7 24.80 -53.01 5.64
N ILE A 8 26.03 -52.71 6.03
CA ILE A 8 26.39 -51.42 6.63
C ILE A 8 26.22 -50.29 5.61
N ALA A 9 26.65 -50.50 4.35
CA ALA A 9 26.46 -49.52 3.28
C ALA A 9 24.97 -49.23 3.00
N SER A 10 24.12 -50.25 2.87
CA SER A 10 22.66 -50.05 2.65
C SER A 10 21.94 -49.41 3.83
N GLY A 11 22.40 -49.65 5.06
CA GLY A 11 21.84 -49.00 6.25
C GLY A 11 22.28 -47.54 6.40
N LEU A 12 23.49 -47.19 5.95
CA LEU A 12 23.94 -45.81 5.90
C LEU A 12 23.20 -45.00 4.83
N THR A 13 22.95 -45.57 3.65
CA THR A 13 22.27 -44.86 2.56
C THR A 13 20.82 -44.51 2.89
N THR A 14 20.09 -45.37 3.61
CA THR A 14 18.71 -45.07 4.01
C THR A 14 18.61 -43.97 5.06
N ILE A 15 19.57 -43.88 5.98
CA ILE A 15 19.62 -42.80 6.97
C ILE A 15 19.98 -41.47 6.30
N ASP A 16 20.91 -41.50 5.34
CA ASP A 16 21.34 -40.33 4.57
C ASP A 16 20.17 -39.74 3.75
N ASP A 17 19.37 -40.59 3.11
CA ASP A 17 18.18 -40.17 2.36
C ASP A 17 17.11 -39.55 3.27
N MET A 18 16.90 -40.08 4.49
CA MET A 18 15.95 -39.51 5.45
C MET A 18 16.40 -38.13 5.97
N MET A 19 17.71 -37.95 6.19
CA MET A 19 18.28 -36.66 6.56
C MET A 19 18.18 -35.66 5.41
N ALA A 20 18.47 -36.08 4.18
CA ALA A 20 18.34 -35.24 2.99
C ALA A 20 16.89 -34.74 2.83
N LEU A 21 15.89 -35.61 3.02
CA LEU A 21 14.47 -35.23 2.97
C LEU A 21 14.08 -34.26 4.10
N HIS A 22 14.62 -34.42 5.30
CA HIS A 22 14.38 -33.51 6.41
C HIS A 22 14.99 -32.13 6.17
N ILE A 23 16.23 -32.08 5.69
CA ILE A 23 16.90 -30.82 5.35
C ILE A 23 16.13 -30.10 4.24
N PHE A 24 15.66 -30.85 3.23
CA PHE A 24 14.85 -30.30 2.16
C PHE A 24 13.52 -29.73 2.67
N SER A 25 12.81 -30.44 3.54
CA SER A 25 11.54 -29.95 4.10
C SER A 25 11.73 -28.70 4.96
N MET A 26 12.82 -28.62 5.74
CA MET A 26 13.18 -27.43 6.49
C MET A 26 13.52 -26.23 5.57
N ALA A 27 14.25 -26.47 4.47
CA ALA A 27 14.56 -25.42 3.49
C ALA A 27 13.29 -24.86 2.83
N CYS A 28 12.35 -25.72 2.45
CA CYS A 28 11.05 -25.29 1.92
C CYS A 28 10.26 -24.47 2.95
N ALA A 29 10.20 -24.92 4.21
CA ALA A 29 9.51 -24.20 5.28
C ALA A 29 10.12 -22.81 5.52
N PHE A 30 11.46 -22.71 5.54
CA PHE A 30 12.15 -21.42 5.68
C PHE A 30 11.84 -20.47 4.52
N MET A 31 11.78 -20.98 3.28
CA MET A 31 11.46 -20.20 2.10
C MET A 31 9.99 -19.74 2.07
N LEU A 32 9.05 -20.57 2.52
CA LEU A 32 7.65 -20.18 2.67
C LEU A 32 7.51 -19.07 3.73
N GLN A 33 8.22 -19.22 4.85
CA GLN A 33 8.19 -18.26 5.94
C GLN A 33 8.76 -16.90 5.50
N SER A 34 9.87 -16.87 4.76
CA SER A 34 10.46 -15.61 4.27
C SER A 34 9.53 -14.87 3.29
N ASN A 35 8.85 -15.62 2.40
CA ASN A 35 7.86 -15.05 1.49
C ASN A 35 6.64 -14.49 2.25
N ALA A 36 6.19 -15.16 3.31
CA ALA A 36 5.10 -14.67 4.16
C ALA A 36 5.48 -13.38 4.90
N TYR A 37 6.71 -13.30 5.42
CA TYR A 37 7.22 -12.07 6.01
C TYR A 37 7.36 -10.94 4.99
N ALA A 38 7.85 -11.23 3.79
CA ALA A 38 7.94 -10.23 2.73
C ALA A 38 6.55 -9.68 2.37
N LEU A 39 5.55 -10.54 2.22
CA LEU A 39 4.19 -10.11 1.85
C LEU A 39 3.57 -9.15 2.87
N THR A 40 3.80 -9.38 4.17
CA THR A 40 3.31 -8.48 5.23
C THR A 40 4.02 -7.13 5.23
N GLN A 41 5.33 -7.11 4.96
CA GLN A 41 6.10 -5.87 4.85
C GLN A 41 5.78 -5.09 3.58
N HIS A 42 5.54 -5.77 2.46
CA HIS A 42 5.18 -5.14 1.19
C HIS A 42 3.83 -4.44 1.24
N GLY A 43 2.85 -4.96 1.99
CA GLY A 43 1.54 -4.34 2.12
C GLY A 43 1.61 -2.91 2.68
N ASN A 44 2.39 -2.69 3.73
CA ASN A 44 2.53 -1.38 4.35
C ASN A 44 3.33 -0.40 3.49
N ALA A 45 4.42 -0.88 2.86
CA ALA A 45 5.22 -0.06 1.96
C ALA A 45 4.41 0.40 0.73
N LEU A 46 3.61 -0.50 0.16
CA LEU A 46 2.74 -0.20 -0.98
C LEU A 46 1.64 0.80 -0.60
N ALA A 47 0.96 0.61 0.55
CA ALA A 47 -0.04 1.54 1.04
C ALA A 47 0.53 2.95 1.25
N PHE A 48 1.75 3.03 1.80
CA PHE A 48 2.45 4.30 1.97
C PHE A 48 2.82 4.96 0.62
N GLN A 49 3.33 4.18 -0.33
CA GLN A 49 3.64 4.67 -1.69
C GLN A 49 2.39 5.23 -2.38
N HIS A 50 1.25 4.53 -2.28
CA HIS A 50 -0.02 5.02 -2.79
C HIS A 50 -0.44 6.33 -2.12
N ALA A 51 -0.31 6.42 -0.79
CA ALA A 51 -0.60 7.66 -0.07
C ALA A 51 0.26 8.83 -0.59
N VAL A 52 1.58 8.66 -0.69
CA VAL A 52 2.50 9.70 -1.20
C VAL A 52 2.16 10.12 -2.64
N GLN A 53 1.82 9.16 -3.51
CA GLN A 53 1.45 9.46 -4.89
C GLN A 53 0.16 10.30 -4.96
N LEU A 54 -0.86 9.94 -4.16
CA LEU A 54 -2.11 10.71 -4.08
C LEU A 54 -1.87 12.12 -3.55
N ILE A 55 -1.03 12.25 -2.51
CA ILE A 55 -0.59 13.52 -1.94
C ILE A 55 0.09 14.41 -3.00
N ASN A 56 0.99 13.83 -3.79
CA ASN A 56 1.70 14.58 -4.82
C ASN A 56 0.78 15.02 -5.97
N ASP A 57 -0.14 14.18 -6.43
CA ASP A 57 -1.10 14.54 -7.47
C ASP A 57 -1.96 15.74 -7.04
N ILE A 58 -2.56 15.68 -5.84
CA ILE A 58 -3.39 16.78 -5.35
C ILE A 58 -2.57 18.05 -5.07
N ALA A 59 -1.34 17.91 -4.59
CA ALA A 59 -0.43 19.05 -4.39
C ALA A 59 -0.06 19.74 -5.70
N GLN A 60 0.13 18.98 -6.78
CA GLN A 60 0.40 19.54 -8.11
C GLN A 60 -0.83 20.28 -8.66
N ARG A 61 -2.02 19.67 -8.61
CA ARG A 61 -3.27 20.34 -9.04
C ARG A 61 -3.55 21.61 -8.24
N TRP A 62 -3.23 21.58 -6.96
CA TRP A 62 -3.35 22.74 -6.08
C TRP A 62 -2.36 23.85 -6.45
N ARG A 63 -1.09 23.52 -6.72
CA ARG A 63 -0.08 24.49 -7.20
C ARG A 63 -0.47 25.15 -8.51
N LEU A 64 -1.15 24.42 -9.41
CA LEU A 64 -1.68 24.96 -10.66
C LEU A 64 -2.88 25.91 -10.45
N ASN A 65 -3.50 25.90 -9.26
CA ASN A 65 -4.69 26.71 -8.93
C ASN A 65 -4.48 27.60 -7.67
N PRO A 66 -3.50 28.52 -7.66
CA PRO A 66 -3.11 29.28 -6.46
C PRO A 66 -4.15 30.29 -5.97
N LYS A 67 -5.12 30.69 -6.81
CA LYS A 67 -6.21 31.59 -6.39
C LYS A 67 -7.36 30.89 -5.67
N ARG A 68 -7.34 29.55 -5.60
CA ARG A 68 -8.49 28.71 -5.19
C ARG A 68 -8.17 27.79 -4.02
N GLN A 69 -7.04 28.04 -3.36
CA GLN A 69 -6.53 27.20 -2.28
C GLN A 69 -7.57 26.98 -1.17
N THR A 70 -8.29 28.05 -0.82
CA THR A 70 -9.38 28.04 0.18
C THR A 70 -10.48 27.03 -0.09
N PHE A 71 -10.74 26.68 -1.36
CA PHE A 71 -11.75 25.70 -1.74
C PHE A 71 -11.26 24.25 -1.65
N TYR A 72 -9.95 24.03 -1.50
CA TYR A 72 -9.36 22.70 -1.29
C TYR A 72 -9.31 22.27 0.19
N ARG A 73 -9.85 23.09 1.11
CA ARG A 73 -9.87 22.77 2.54
C ARG A 73 -10.91 21.70 2.86
N THR A 74 -10.49 20.61 3.49
CA THR A 74 -11.38 19.51 3.92
C THR A 74 -10.99 19.03 5.29
N ASN A 75 -11.99 18.67 6.10
CA ASN A 75 -11.81 18.08 7.42
C ASN A 75 -11.78 16.55 7.37
N TRP A 76 -11.37 15.93 8.48
CA TRP A 76 -11.53 14.49 8.71
C TRP A 76 -13.00 14.09 8.59
N GLY A 77 -13.28 12.94 7.97
CA GLY A 77 -14.62 12.41 7.75
C GLY A 77 -15.50 13.20 6.78
N GLN A 78 -15.02 14.33 6.24
CA GLN A 78 -15.81 15.17 5.35
C GLN A 78 -15.69 14.70 3.90
N VAL A 79 -16.74 14.07 3.39
CA VAL A 79 -16.84 13.71 1.97
C VAL A 79 -17.74 14.72 1.30
N HIS A 80 -17.15 15.60 0.50
CA HIS A 80 -17.94 16.42 -0.41
C HIS A 80 -18.38 15.52 -1.57
N ILE A 81 -19.68 15.40 -1.78
CA ILE A 81 -20.24 14.66 -2.91
C ILE A 81 -20.61 15.73 -3.94
N PHE A 82 -19.69 15.98 -4.88
CA PHE A 82 -19.96 16.82 -6.04
C PHE A 82 -19.92 15.94 -7.29
N ASP A 83 -21.09 15.68 -7.87
CA ASP A 83 -21.24 14.55 -8.78
C ASP A 83 -21.14 14.86 -10.26
N ASP A 84 -21.12 16.12 -10.74
CA ASP A 84 -20.99 16.25 -12.19
C ASP A 84 -20.47 17.59 -12.73
N CYS A 85 -19.32 17.50 -13.40
CA CYS A 85 -18.80 18.52 -14.31
C CYS A 85 -18.68 17.98 -15.75
N GLN A 86 -19.19 16.78 -16.03
CA GLN A 86 -19.19 16.20 -17.38
C GLN A 86 -20.46 16.58 -18.15
N SER A 87 -21.60 16.71 -17.45
CA SER A 87 -22.89 17.09 -18.04
C SER A 87 -23.10 18.60 -18.17
N ALA A 88 -22.41 19.43 -17.38
CA ALA A 88 -22.48 20.90 -17.44
C ALA A 88 -21.13 21.57 -17.17
N PRO A 89 -20.84 22.75 -17.77
CA PRO A 89 -19.62 23.50 -17.48
C PRO A 89 -19.59 23.94 -16.01
N CYS A 90 -18.72 23.31 -15.24
CA CYS A 90 -18.53 23.66 -13.84
C CYS A 90 -17.85 25.00 -13.65
N THR A 91 -18.32 25.72 -12.64
CA THR A 91 -17.58 26.85 -12.08
C THR A 91 -16.27 26.37 -11.45
N THR A 92 -15.36 27.30 -11.29
CA THR A 92 -14.01 27.04 -10.79
C THR A 92 -13.96 26.49 -9.36
N THR A 93 -15.00 26.72 -8.57
CA THR A 93 -15.17 26.20 -7.21
C THR A 93 -15.70 24.76 -7.22
N GLN A 94 -16.62 24.46 -8.13
CA GLN A 94 -17.17 23.12 -8.35
C GLN A 94 -16.09 22.15 -8.85
N TRP A 95 -15.14 22.63 -9.66
CA TRP A 95 -13.95 21.87 -10.04
C TRP A 95 -13.10 21.45 -8.84
N ALA A 96 -12.82 22.36 -7.90
CA ALA A 96 -12.06 22.04 -6.69
C ALA A 96 -12.79 21.03 -5.80
N GLN A 97 -14.11 21.16 -5.66
CA GLN A 97 -14.93 20.20 -4.92
C GLN A 97 -14.92 18.82 -5.55
N ARG A 98 -15.01 18.73 -6.88
CA ARG A 98 -14.90 17.47 -7.63
C ARG A 98 -13.54 16.80 -7.44
N ASP A 99 -12.45 17.56 -7.56
CA ASP A 99 -11.10 17.04 -7.30
C ASP A 99 -10.98 16.46 -5.89
N LEU A 100 -11.54 17.14 -4.89
CA LEU A 100 -11.59 16.64 -3.51
C LEU A 100 -12.42 15.35 -3.38
N THR A 101 -13.57 15.27 -4.06
CA THR A 101 -14.40 14.06 -4.08
C THR A 101 -13.64 12.88 -4.66
N ILE A 102 -12.97 13.07 -5.80
CA ILE A 102 -12.18 12.03 -6.47
C ILE A 102 -11.02 11.61 -5.58
N TYR A 103 -10.29 12.58 -5.02
CA TYR A 103 -9.19 12.31 -4.09
C TYR A 103 -9.65 11.49 -2.87
N LYS A 104 -10.75 11.86 -2.23
CA LYS A 104 -11.32 11.11 -1.09
C LYS A 104 -11.77 9.70 -1.49
N LYS A 105 -12.38 9.53 -2.67
CA LYS A 105 -12.74 8.20 -3.20
C LYS A 105 -11.49 7.34 -3.45
N GLN A 106 -10.42 7.93 -3.97
CA GLN A 106 -9.15 7.25 -4.20
C GLN A 106 -8.46 6.86 -2.88
N VAL A 107 -8.45 7.77 -1.89
CA VAL A 107 -7.96 7.47 -0.55
C VAL A 107 -8.75 6.31 0.07
N ALA A 108 -10.08 6.35 0.04
CA ALA A 108 -10.91 5.27 0.57
C ALA A 108 -10.69 3.92 -0.16
N SER A 109 -10.42 3.96 -1.47
CA SER A 109 -10.16 2.75 -2.27
C SER A 109 -8.77 2.15 -2.02
N LEU A 110 -7.75 2.98 -1.82
CA LEU A 110 -6.36 2.53 -1.64
C LEU A 110 -5.99 2.32 -0.17
N LEU A 111 -6.73 2.95 0.74
CA LEU A 111 -6.51 2.97 2.17
C LEU A 111 -7.86 2.73 2.88
N PRO A 112 -8.37 1.49 2.95
CA PRO A 112 -9.72 1.19 3.46
C PRO A 112 -9.95 1.56 4.94
N LYS A 113 -8.87 1.78 5.71
CA LYS A 113 -8.91 2.28 7.09
C LYS A 113 -8.31 3.68 7.26
N GLY A 114 -7.86 4.28 6.16
CA GLY A 114 -7.22 5.58 6.16
C GLY A 114 -8.20 6.71 5.87
N ASP A 115 -7.84 7.91 6.28
CA ASP A 115 -8.52 9.14 5.88
C ASP A 115 -7.47 10.17 5.48
N ALA A 116 -7.89 11.24 4.82
CA ALA A 116 -7.03 12.33 4.40
C ALA A 116 -7.63 13.69 4.72
N GLN A 117 -6.83 14.60 5.27
CA GLN A 117 -7.22 15.96 5.59
C GLN A 117 -6.30 16.95 4.88
N LEU A 118 -6.91 17.94 4.23
CA LEU A 118 -6.20 19.06 3.62
C LEU A 118 -6.43 20.32 4.46
N GLN A 119 -5.38 20.79 5.12
CA GLN A 119 -5.40 22.04 5.88
C GLN A 119 -4.50 23.10 5.26
N ILE A 120 -5.04 24.31 5.21
CA ILE A 120 -4.30 25.49 4.78
C ILE A 120 -3.79 26.17 6.05
N ASN A 121 -2.61 25.77 6.50
CA ASN A 121 -1.91 26.51 7.54
C ASN A 121 -1.07 27.62 6.88
N GLN A 122 -1.07 28.79 7.50
CA GLN A 122 -0.43 30.00 6.99
C GLN A 122 1.09 29.79 6.92
N ASN A 123 1.53 29.20 5.83
CA ASN A 123 2.91 28.96 5.42
C ASN A 123 3.78 28.22 6.48
N PRO A 124 4.03 26.89 6.35
CA PRO A 124 3.72 26.02 5.21
C PRO A 124 2.32 25.39 5.28
N PHE A 125 1.79 25.09 4.10
CA PHE A 125 0.56 24.32 3.93
C PHE A 125 0.79 22.84 4.35
N SER A 126 -0.15 22.26 5.10
CA SER A 126 -0.02 20.91 5.66
C SER A 126 -1.05 19.96 5.05
N LEU A 127 -0.55 18.90 4.40
CA LEU A 127 -1.37 17.83 3.87
C LEU A 127 -1.20 16.60 4.77
N ASN A 128 -2.27 16.15 5.41
CA ASN A 128 -2.22 15.06 6.37
C ASN A 128 -2.98 13.86 5.82
N VAL A 129 -2.33 12.72 5.68
CA VAL A 129 -2.98 11.44 5.32
C VAL A 129 -2.67 10.45 6.43
N VAL A 130 -3.71 9.84 6.98
CA VAL A 130 -3.59 8.79 7.98
C VAL A 130 -3.73 7.45 7.27
N VAL A 131 -2.72 6.62 7.43
CA VAL A 131 -2.72 5.21 7.01
C VAL A 131 -2.85 4.40 8.29
N SER A 132 -3.93 3.62 8.44
CA SER A 132 -4.20 2.76 9.61
C SER A 132 -4.26 1.29 9.25
#